data_AF-A0A2H9LIA4-F1
#
_entry.id   AF-A0A2H9LIA4-F1
#
_cell.length_a   1.000
_cell.length_b   1.000
_cell.length_c   1.000
_cell.angle_alpha   90.00
_cell.angle_beta   90.00
_cell.angle_gamma   90.00
#
_symmetry.space_group_name_H-M   'P 1'
#
loop_
_entity.id
_entity.type
_entity.pdbx_description
1 polymer ?
#
loop_
_entity_poly.entity_id
_entity_poly.type
_entity_poly.pdbx_seq_one_letter_code
_entity_poly.pdbx_strand_id
1 'polypeptide(L)'
;MEISRKKLRDEVLERVKYVKTCVLAREICLVVRTNRAVLDPKDVQEICQYVSKLCKDAGCEEQSELCRKAAEEVLKNEEKYLEVCTQSCMKCGEARTPQPKKASYVS
;
A
#
# COMPACT_ATOMS: atom_id res chain seq x y z
N MET A 1 33.79 -11.07 14.82
CA MET A 1 33.34 -10.10 13.78
C MET A 1 32.29 -10.69 12.83
N GLU A 2 32.34 -11.97 12.45
CA GLU A 2 31.38 -12.58 11.51
C GLU A 2 29.91 -12.58 11.99
N ILE A 3 29.69 -12.75 13.30
CA ILE A 3 28.34 -12.69 13.91
C ILE A 3 27.71 -11.30 13.74
N SER A 4 28.52 -10.23 13.87
CA SER A 4 28.06 -8.85 13.66
C SER A 4 27.73 -8.58 12.19
N ARG A 5 28.54 -9.10 11.26
CA ARG A 5 28.27 -9.01 9.82
C ARG A 5 27.00 -9.76 9.42
N LYS A 6 26.77 -10.97 9.95
CA LYS A 6 25.56 -11.76 9.67
C LYS A 6 24.30 -11.04 10.16
N LYS A 7 24.33 -10.53 11.39
CA LYS A 7 23.21 -9.74 11.94
C LYS A 7 22.90 -8.50 11.10
N LEU A 8 23.92 -7.74 10.72
CA LEU A 8 23.75 -6.56 9.86
C LEU A 8 23.18 -6.93 8.49
N ARG A 9 23.62 -8.05 7.90
CA ARG A 9 23.06 -8.56 6.63
C ARG A 9 21.56 -8.85 6.77
N ASP A 10 21.16 -9.53 7.84
CA ASP A 10 19.76 -9.89 8.04
C ASP A 10 18.89 -8.64 8.26
N GLU A 11 19.38 -7.65 9.02
CA GLU A 11 18.72 -6.34 9.18
C GLU A 11 18.55 -5.60 7.84
N VAL A 12 19.58 -5.60 6.99
CA VAL A 12 19.51 -5.00 5.64
C VAL A 12 18.49 -5.73 4.77
N LEU A 13 18.47 -7.06 4.79
CA LEU A 13 17.52 -7.85 4.00
C LEU A 13 16.08 -7.64 4.43
N GLU A 14 15.82 -7.58 5.74
CA GLU A 14 14.49 -7.25 6.28
C GLU A 14 14.07 -5.83 5.88
N ARG A 15 15.00 -4.87 5.90
CA ARG A 15 14.70 -3.51 5.43
C ARG A 15 14.38 -3.47 3.94
N VAL A 16 15.12 -4.20 3.11
CA VAL A 16 14.84 -4.31 1.67
C VAL A 16 13.48 -4.96 1.44
N LYS A 17 13.13 -6.02 2.17
CA LYS A 17 11.81 -6.64 2.12
C LYS A 17 10.71 -5.63 2.45
N TYR A 18 10.86 -4.89 3.55
CA TYR A 18 9.92 -3.85 3.96
C TYR A 18 9.72 -2.75 2.90
N VAL A 19 10.79 -2.33 2.22
CA VAL A 19 10.71 -1.34 1.13
C VAL A 19 9.96 -1.90 -0.08
N LYS A 20 10.29 -3.14 -0.49
CA LYS A 20 9.68 -3.79 -1.65
C LYS A 20 8.20 -4.18 -1.43
N THR A 21 7.76 -4.26 -0.18
CA THR A 21 6.38 -4.62 0.16
C THR A 21 5.61 -3.43 0.73
N CYS A 22 5.78 -3.11 2.01
CA CYS A 22 4.96 -2.14 2.74
C CYS A 22 5.09 -0.72 2.18
N VAL A 23 6.33 -0.24 1.94
CA VAL A 23 6.54 1.12 1.42
C VAL A 23 5.98 1.26 0.01
N LEU A 24 6.28 0.28 -0.86
CA LEU A 24 5.76 0.28 -2.23
C LEU A 24 4.22 0.23 -2.26
N ALA A 25 3.60 -0.62 -1.44
CA ALA A 25 2.15 -0.72 -1.34
C ALA A 25 1.50 0.61 -0.96
N ARG A 26 2.11 1.33 -0.01
CA ARG A 26 1.63 2.62 0.49
C ARG A 26 1.70 3.70 -0.58
N GLU A 27 2.84 3.81 -1.25
CA GLU A 27 3.05 4.80 -2.31
C GLU A 27 2.04 4.59 -3.44
N ILE A 28 1.90 3.35 -3.93
CA ILE A 28 0.93 3.00 -4.97
C ILE A 28 -0.50 3.31 -4.49
N CYS A 29 -0.86 2.91 -3.27
CA CYS A 29 -2.18 3.14 -2.72
C CYS A 29 -2.50 4.64 -2.58
N LEU A 30 -1.52 5.47 -2.21
CA LEU A 30 -1.67 6.92 -2.13
C LEU A 30 -1.89 7.52 -3.53
N VAL A 31 -1.07 7.14 -4.51
CA VAL A 31 -1.20 7.61 -5.89
C VAL A 31 -2.58 7.28 -6.45
N VAL A 32 -3.06 6.05 -6.30
CA VAL A 32 -4.40 5.65 -6.78
C VAL A 32 -5.51 6.44 -6.09
N ARG A 33 -5.48 6.56 -4.77
CA ARG A 33 -6.56 7.22 -4.02
C ARG A 33 -6.63 8.73 -4.29
N THR A 34 -5.49 9.38 -4.50
CA THR A 34 -5.45 10.83 -4.79
C THR A 34 -5.75 11.15 -6.25
N ASN A 35 -5.65 10.18 -7.16
CA ASN A 35 -5.90 10.37 -8.58
C ASN A 35 -7.08 9.54 -9.11
N ARG A 36 -7.94 8.98 -8.25
CA ARG A 36 -9.04 8.09 -8.67
C ARG A 36 -9.93 8.71 -9.76
N ALA A 37 -10.18 10.01 -9.68
CA ALA A 37 -11.06 10.72 -10.62
C ALA A 37 -10.59 10.70 -12.08
N VAL A 38 -9.33 10.34 -12.35
CA VAL A 38 -8.75 10.26 -13.70
C VAL A 38 -8.40 8.85 -14.14
N LEU A 39 -8.68 7.83 -13.32
CA LEU A 39 -8.39 6.43 -13.62
C LEU A 39 -9.66 5.69 -14.03
N ASP A 40 -9.54 4.75 -14.97
CA ASP A 40 -10.64 3.85 -15.25
C ASP A 40 -10.87 2.92 -14.06
N PRO A 41 -12.13 2.53 -13.75
CA PRO A 41 -12.41 1.59 -12.67
C PRO A 41 -11.63 0.28 -12.79
N LYS A 42 -11.31 -0.15 -14.02
CA LYS A 42 -10.50 -1.35 -14.26
C LYS A 42 -9.05 -1.18 -13.79
N ASP A 43 -8.45 -0.01 -14.05
CA ASP A 43 -7.10 0.31 -13.55
C ASP A 43 -7.09 0.30 -12.02
N VAL A 44 -8.08 0.93 -11.39
CA VAL A 44 -8.22 0.98 -9.94
C VAL A 44 -8.35 -0.44 -9.36
N GLN A 45 -9.14 -1.31 -9.98
CA GLN A 45 -9.25 -2.71 -9.57
C GLN A 45 -7.89 -3.43 -9.62
N GLU A 46 -7.19 -3.38 -10.75
CA GLU A 46 -5.93 -4.10 -10.93
C GLU A 46 -4.86 -3.61 -9.96
N ILE A 47 -4.77 -2.30 -9.77
CA ILE A 47 -3.80 -1.72 -8.85
C ILE A 47 -4.18 -2.06 -7.40
N CYS A 48 -5.46 -1.99 -7.00
CA CYS A 48 -5.88 -2.38 -5.65
C CYS A 48 -5.64 -3.89 -5.37
N GLN A 49 -5.77 -4.76 -6.38
CA GLN A 49 -5.38 -6.17 -6.28
C GLN A 49 -3.88 -6.34 -6.07
N TYR A 50 -3.06 -5.54 -6.77
CA TYR A 50 -1.61 -5.58 -6.58
C TYR A 50 -1.21 -5.09 -5.17
N VAL A 51 -1.81 -3.99 -4.70
CA VAL A 51 -1.61 -3.48 -3.33
C VAL A 51 -1.99 -4.53 -2.28
N SER A 52 -3.10 -5.26 -2.48
CA SER A 52 -3.49 -6.38 -1.59
C SER A 52 -2.38 -7.42 -1.46
N LYS A 53 -1.79 -7.86 -2.59
CA LYS A 53 -0.67 -8.82 -2.59
C LYS A 53 0.55 -8.27 -1.84
N LEU A 54 0.92 -7.01 -2.06
CA LEU A 54 2.04 -6.39 -1.35
C LEU A 54 1.78 -6.26 0.16
N CYS A 55 0.54 -5.94 0.57
CA CYS A 55 0.16 -5.94 1.98
C CYS A 55 0.30 -7.33 2.60
N LYS A 56 -0.10 -8.38 1.88
CA LYS A 56 0.08 -9.77 2.33
C LYS A 56 1.55 -10.14 2.51
N ASP A 57 2.38 -9.80 1.52
CA ASP A 57 3.83 -10.05 1.57
C ASP A 57 4.54 -9.27 2.68
N ALA A 58 3.96 -8.13 3.10
CA ALA A 58 4.39 -7.35 4.26
C ALA A 58 3.90 -7.91 5.61
N GLY A 59 3.04 -8.94 5.61
CA GLY A 59 2.43 -9.50 6.82
C GLY A 59 1.22 -8.72 7.35
N CYS A 60 0.61 -7.87 6.54
CA CYS A 60 -0.59 -7.10 6.86
C CYS A 60 -1.87 -7.82 6.37
N GLU A 61 -2.19 -8.98 6.94
CA GLU A 61 -3.27 -9.87 6.43
C GLU A 61 -4.64 -9.18 6.41
N GLU A 62 -4.99 -8.46 7.48
CA GLU A 62 -6.28 -7.77 7.57
C GLU A 62 -6.43 -6.68 6.50
N GLN A 63 -5.39 -5.88 6.27
CA GLN A 63 -5.35 -4.84 5.25
C GLN A 63 -5.35 -5.46 3.85
N SER A 64 -4.62 -6.56 3.65
CA SER A 64 -4.63 -7.33 2.41
C SER A 64 -6.05 -7.75 2.03
N GLU A 65 -6.80 -8.32 2.98
CA GLU A 65 -8.18 -8.75 2.73
C GLU A 65 -9.13 -7.59 2.45
N LEU A 66 -8.99 -6.46 3.16
CA LEU A 66 -9.78 -5.27 2.88
C LEU A 66 -9.46 -4.68 1.50
N CYS A 67 -8.18 -4.59 1.13
CA CYS A 67 -7.76 -4.15 -0.22
C CYS A 67 -8.29 -5.06 -1.32
N ARG A 68 -8.28 -6.39 -1.10
CA ARG A 68 -8.84 -7.36 -2.05
C ARG A 68 -10.34 -7.13 -2.24
N LYS A 69 -11.10 -7.03 -1.14
CA LYS A 69 -12.54 -6.76 -1.17
C LYS A 69 -12.86 -5.43 -1.85
N ALA A 70 -12.09 -4.39 -1.55
CA ALA A 70 -12.24 -3.10 -2.22
C ALA A 70 -12.09 -3.28 -3.74
N ALA A 71 -11.04 -3.96 -4.21
CA ALA A 71 -10.80 -4.20 -5.62
C ALA A 71 -11.92 -5.00 -6.33
N GLU A 72 -12.60 -5.90 -5.62
CA GLU A 72 -13.75 -6.65 -6.13
C GLU A 72 -15.00 -5.78 -6.29
N GLU A 73 -15.16 -4.77 -5.44
CA GLU A 73 -16.31 -3.86 -5.43
C GLU A 73 -16.15 -2.67 -6.39
N VAL A 74 -14.92 -2.29 -6.78
CA VAL A 74 -14.65 -1.14 -7.67
C VAL A 74 -15.52 -1.16 -8.93
N LEU A 75 -15.73 -2.33 -9.53
CA LEU A 75 -16.51 -2.47 -10.77
C LEU A 75 -18.02 -2.63 -10.56
N LYS A 76 -18.47 -2.81 -9.31
CA LYS A 76 -19.84 -3.19 -8.97
C LYS A 76 -20.59 -2.10 -8.21
N ASN A 77 -19.93 -1.52 -7.22
CA ASN A 77 -20.52 -0.57 -6.29
C ASN A 77 -19.44 0.39 -5.77
N GLU A 78 -19.41 1.60 -6.31
CA GLU A 78 -18.42 2.61 -5.93
C GLU A 78 -18.53 3.01 -4.46
N GLU A 79 -19.74 3.15 -3.92
CA GLU A 79 -19.95 3.49 -2.51
C GLU A 79 -19.37 2.42 -1.59
N LYS A 80 -19.61 1.14 -1.91
CA LYS A 80 -19.07 0.03 -1.14
C LYS A 80 -17.55 -0.05 -1.25
N TYR A 81 -17.01 0.15 -2.45
CA TYR A 81 -15.56 0.27 -2.65
C TYR A 81 -14.96 1.36 -1.75
N LEU A 82 -15.56 2.55 -1.72
CA LEU A 82 -15.09 3.68 -0.92
C LEU A 82 -15.11 3.40 0.57
N GLU A 83 -16.17 2.76 1.06
CA GLU A 83 -16.31 2.34 2.46
C GLU A 83 -15.18 1.37 2.85
N VAL A 84 -15.00 0.30 2.08
CA VAL A 84 -14.00 -0.73 2.37
C VAL A 84 -12.57 -0.19 2.19
N CYS A 85 -12.33 0.64 1.17
CA CYS A 85 -11.05 1.30 0.95
C CYS A 85 -10.67 2.17 2.16
N THR A 86 -11.63 2.95 2.68
CA THR A 86 -11.43 3.78 3.87
C THR A 86 -11.10 2.94 5.10
N GLN A 87 -11.81 1.83 5.32
CA GLN A 87 -11.51 0.89 6.41
C GLN A 87 -10.09 0.32 6.31
N SER A 88 -9.66 -0.08 5.11
CA SER A 88 -8.28 -0.54 4.89
C SER A 88 -7.26 0.54 5.23
N CYS A 89 -7.49 1.78 4.78
CA CYS A 89 -6.60 2.90 5.01
C CYS A 89 -6.45 3.26 6.48
N MET A 90 -7.54 3.23 7.27
CA MET A 90 -7.51 3.48 8.71
C MET A 90 -6.67 2.46 9.47
N LYS A 91 -6.65 1.21 8.99
CA LYS A 91 -5.85 0.13 9.58
C LYS A 91 -4.41 0.11 9.05
N CYS A 92 -4.13 0.79 7.94
CA CYS A 92 -2.79 0.93 7.41
C CYS A 92 -1.97 1.94 8.25
N GLY A 93 -0.70 1.64 8.48
CA GLY A 93 0.22 2.61 9.11
C GLY A 93 0.40 3.90 8.30
N GLU A 94 -0.08 3.94 7.05
CA GLU A 94 -0.13 5.17 6.24
C GLU A 94 -1.01 6.24 6.88
N ALA A 95 -2.12 5.87 7.51
CA ALA A 95 -2.97 6.83 8.24
C ALA A 95 -2.22 7.53 9.39
N ARG A 96 -1.10 6.95 9.85
CA ARG A 96 -0.25 7.50 10.91
C ARG A 96 0.97 8.25 10.38
N THR A 97 1.18 8.26 9.07
CA THR A 97 2.33 8.93 8.45
C THR A 97 1.91 10.37 8.13
N PRO A 98 2.64 11.40 8.61
CA PRO A 98 2.34 12.79 8.25
C PRO A 98 2.31 12.94 6.73
N GLN A 99 1.29 13.61 6.18
CA GLN A 99 1.25 13.84 4.73
C GLN A 99 2.57 14.48 4.28
N PRO A 100 3.19 13.98 3.19
CA PRO A 100 4.42 14.56 2.69
C PRO A 100 4.17 16.04 2.40
N LYS A 101 4.94 16.92 3.06
CA LYS A 101 5.01 18.32 2.63
C LYS A 101 5.38 18.30 1.16
N LYS A 102 4.59 18.95 0.29
CA LYS A 102 4.82 19.02 -1.15
C LYS A 102 6.33 19.14 -1.41
N ALA A 103 6.94 18.09 -1.95
CA ALA A 103 8.33 18.17 -2.35
C ALA A 103 8.37 19.24 -3.45
N SER A 104 8.99 20.39 -3.14
CA SER A 104 9.54 21.24 -4.18
C SER A 104 10.59 20.40 -4.87
N TYR A 105 10.21 19.71 -5.95
CA TYR A 105 11.19 19.13 -6.83
C TYR A 105 12.16 20.24 -7.21
N VAL A 106 13.44 19.93 -6.98
CA VAL A 106 14.63 20.72 -7.28
C VAL A 106 14.40 21.67 -8.45
N SER A 107 14.56 22.97 -8.18
CA SER A 107 14.70 24.02 -9.19
C SER A 107 16.06 23.95 -9.86
#